data_AF-A0A526YMW7-F1
#
_entry.id   AF-A0A526YMW7-F1
#
_cell.length_a   1.000
_cell.length_b   1.000
_cell.length_c   1.000
_cell.angle_alpha   90.00
_cell.angle_beta   90.00
_cell.angle_gamma   90.00
#
_symmetry.space_group_name_H-M   'P 1'
#
loop_
_entity.id
_entity.type
_entity.pdbx_description
1 polymer ?
#
loop_
_entity_poly.entity_id
_entity_poly.type
_entity_poly.pdbx_seq_one_letter_code
_entity_poly.pdbx_strand_id
1 'polypeptide(L)'
;CQAGLNKGEAAHKLKRAVFFHERGEIRDRSFESQAFRASGLNLVVSAIVHWNTVYLDRAVTELKRAGRNIPDPLLKHISPLSWEHINLTSIYTWDSEQHLPEGFRSLRLPAGLRRAA
;
A
#
# COMPACT_ATOMS: atom_id res chain seq x y z
N CYS A 1 -25.05 9.36 0.78
CA CYS A 1 -23.84 9.46 -0.06
C CYS A 1 -22.60 9.73 0.81
N GLN A 2 -22.00 8.70 1.42
CA GLN A 2 -20.79 8.84 2.28
C GLN A 2 -19.62 7.94 1.85
N ALA A 3 -19.87 6.93 1.02
CA ALA A 3 -18.82 6.02 0.55
C ALA A 3 -17.76 6.71 -0.34
N GLY A 4 -18.12 7.81 -1.02
CA GLY A 4 -17.17 8.61 -1.80
C GLY A 4 -16.23 9.46 -0.95
N LEU A 5 -16.73 9.99 0.18
CA LEU A 5 -15.96 10.79 1.14
C LEU A 5 -14.85 9.96 1.79
N ASN A 6 -15.16 8.73 2.23
CA ASN A 6 -14.17 7.84 2.84
C ASN A 6 -13.01 7.47 1.90
N LYS A 7 -13.27 7.34 0.59
CA LYS A 7 -12.23 7.02 -0.40
C LYS A 7 -11.33 8.23 -0.68
N GLY A 8 -11.93 9.40 -0.89
CA GLY A 8 -11.19 10.64 -1.12
C GLY A 8 -10.33 11.00 0.10
N GLU A 9 -10.90 10.92 1.29
CA GLU A 9 -10.18 11.18 2.54
C GLU A 9 -9.02 10.21 2.76
N ALA A 10 -9.22 8.91 2.51
CA ALA A 10 -8.14 7.92 2.59
C ALA A 10 -7.01 8.20 1.59
N ALA A 11 -7.35 8.58 0.35
CA ALA A 11 -6.37 8.94 -0.67
C ALA A 11 -5.59 10.20 -0.28
N HIS A 12 -6.27 11.22 0.27
CA HIS A 12 -5.61 12.42 0.79
C HIS A 12 -4.73 12.13 2.01
N LYS A 13 -5.17 11.26 2.93
CA LYS A 13 -4.38 10.79 4.07
C LYS A 13 -3.11 10.07 3.62
N LEU A 14 -3.21 9.16 2.65
CA LEU A 14 -2.06 8.46 2.06
C LEU A 14 -1.09 9.45 1.41
N LYS A 15 -1.58 10.36 0.56
CA LYS A 15 -0.76 11.40 -0.08
C LYS A 15 0.00 12.23 0.95
N ARG A 16 -0.66 12.65 2.03
CA ARG A 16 -0.02 13.40 3.13
C ARG A 16 1.01 12.57 3.90
N ALA A 17 0.77 11.29 4.10
CA ALA A 17 1.71 10.41 4.79
C ALA A 17 2.98 10.19 3.98
N VAL A 18 2.84 10.00 2.66
CA VAL A 18 3.99 9.90 1.74
C VAL A 18 4.72 11.23 1.63
N PHE A 19 3.98 12.33 1.56
CA PHE A 19 4.52 13.69 1.49
C PHE A 19 4.74 14.27 2.89
N PHE A 20 5.67 13.68 3.64
CA PHE A 20 5.92 14.01 5.04
C PHE A 20 6.59 15.39 5.25
N HIS A 21 7.44 15.82 4.32
CA HIS A 21 8.11 17.13 4.37
C HIS A 21 7.18 18.28 3.97
N GLU A 22 7.46 19.50 4.46
CA GLU A 22 6.62 20.70 4.24
C GLU A 22 5.14 20.53 4.66
N ARG A 23 4.85 19.68 5.66
CA ARG A 23 3.50 19.37 6.18
C ARG A 23 2.53 18.74 5.16
N GLY A 24 3.02 18.26 4.03
CA GLY A 24 2.15 17.79 2.96
C GLY A 24 1.80 18.85 1.92
N GLU A 25 2.45 20.02 1.94
CA GLU A 25 2.18 21.14 1.03
C GLU A 25 3.31 21.34 0.01
N ILE A 26 2.97 21.45 -1.29
CA ILE A 26 3.96 21.77 -2.33
C ILE A 26 4.11 23.29 -2.40
N ARG A 27 5.26 23.82 -1.95
CA ARG A 27 5.53 25.27 -1.89
C ARG A 27 6.59 25.78 -2.88
N ASP A 28 6.80 25.11 -4.02
CA ASP A 28 7.78 25.60 -5.00
C ASP A 28 7.39 26.94 -5.60
N ARG A 29 8.41 27.71 -5.96
CA ARG A 29 8.26 29.03 -6.60
C ARG A 29 7.80 28.95 -8.06
N SER A 30 8.09 27.86 -8.78
CA SER A 30 7.72 27.70 -10.19
C SER A 30 6.69 26.60 -10.37
N PHE A 31 5.80 26.78 -11.34
CA PHE A 31 4.77 25.78 -11.71
C PHE A 31 5.39 24.44 -12.12
N GLU A 32 6.51 24.47 -12.86
CA GLU A 32 7.21 23.27 -13.30
C GLU A 32 7.73 22.45 -12.12
N SER A 33 8.34 23.10 -11.12
CA SER A 33 8.81 22.41 -9.91
C SER A 33 7.64 21.81 -9.10
N GLN A 34 6.50 22.51 -9.02
CA GLN A 34 5.29 21.97 -8.39
C GLN A 34 4.77 20.74 -9.13
N ALA A 35 4.71 20.80 -10.46
CA ALA A 35 4.25 19.71 -11.32
C ALA A 35 5.17 18.48 -11.21
N PHE A 36 6.49 18.69 -11.17
CA PHE A 36 7.45 17.62 -10.99
C PHE A 36 7.29 16.93 -9.63
N ARG A 37 7.17 17.69 -8.53
CA ARG A 37 6.94 17.13 -7.18
C ARG A 37 5.60 16.43 -7.06
N ALA A 38 4.53 17.00 -7.61
CA ALA A 38 3.22 16.36 -7.66
C ALA A 38 3.24 15.03 -8.44
N SER A 39 3.97 14.99 -9.55
CA SER A 39 4.12 13.79 -10.38
C SER A 39 4.88 12.70 -9.63
N GLY A 40 5.99 13.04 -8.96
CA GLY A 40 6.73 12.11 -8.10
C GLY A 40 5.87 11.55 -6.96
N LEU A 41 5.07 12.40 -6.30
CA LEU A 41 4.14 11.96 -5.25
C LEU A 41 3.10 10.97 -5.80
N ASN A 42 2.50 11.28 -6.95
CA ASN A 42 1.52 10.38 -7.58
C ASN A 42 2.14 9.05 -8.00
N LEU A 43 3.41 9.04 -8.43
CA LEU A 43 4.14 7.82 -8.77
C LEU A 43 4.29 6.92 -7.53
N VAL A 44 4.78 7.47 -6.41
CA VAL A 44 4.98 6.70 -5.17
C VAL A 44 3.64 6.19 -4.62
N VAL A 45 2.60 7.03 -4.61
CA VAL A 45 1.25 6.62 -4.17
C VAL A 45 0.69 5.50 -5.05
N SER A 46 0.86 5.60 -6.37
CA SER A 46 0.44 4.54 -7.31
C SER A 46 1.20 3.23 -7.07
N ALA A 47 2.50 3.31 -6.79
CA ALA A 47 3.31 2.13 -6.46
C ALA A 47 2.84 1.46 -5.16
N ILE A 48 2.50 2.24 -4.12
CA ILE A 48 1.92 1.71 -2.86
C ILE A 48 0.58 1.02 -3.11
N VAL A 49 -0.31 1.67 -3.87
CA VAL A 49 -1.64 1.11 -4.19
C VAL A 49 -1.50 -0.19 -4.99
N HIS A 50 -0.59 -0.21 -5.96
CA HIS A 50 -0.29 -1.41 -6.74
C HIS A 50 0.23 -2.53 -5.85
N TRP A 51 1.23 -2.25 -5.00
CA TRP A 51 1.76 -3.20 -4.04
C TRP A 51 0.65 -3.78 -3.14
N ASN A 52 -0.17 -2.92 -2.54
CA ASN A 52 -1.27 -3.34 -1.68
C ASN A 52 -2.28 -4.22 -2.41
N THR A 53 -2.64 -3.86 -3.65
CA THR A 53 -3.58 -4.65 -4.46
C THR A 53 -3.07 -6.06 -4.70
N VAL A 54 -1.80 -6.20 -5.10
CA VAL A 54 -1.16 -7.50 -5.35
C VAL A 54 -1.05 -8.34 -4.08
N TYR A 55 -0.65 -7.73 -2.95
CA TYR A 55 -0.50 -8.47 -1.69
C TYR A 55 -1.82 -8.82 -1.01
N LEU A 56 -2.86 -8.00 -1.18
CA LEU A 56 -4.20 -8.33 -0.71
C LEU A 56 -4.75 -9.57 -1.43
N ASP A 57 -4.56 -9.67 -2.76
CA ASP A 57 -4.96 -10.85 -3.53
C ASP A 57 -4.23 -12.11 -3.07
N ARG A 58 -2.90 -12.02 -2.89
CA ARG A 58 -2.08 -13.13 -2.33
C ARG A 58 -2.56 -13.52 -0.93
N ALA A 59 -2.81 -12.56 -0.06
CA ALA A 59 -3.28 -12.82 1.30
C ALA A 59 -4.65 -13.50 1.32
N VAL A 60 -5.60 -13.05 0.48
CA VAL A 60 -6.92 -13.67 0.37
C VAL A 60 -6.80 -15.10 -0.16
N THR A 61 -5.97 -15.32 -1.17
CA THR A 61 -5.71 -16.65 -1.74
C THR A 61 -5.18 -17.61 -0.67
N GLU A 62 -4.18 -17.22 0.10
CA GLU A 62 -3.63 -18.04 1.18
C GLU A 62 -4.64 -18.28 2.32
N LEU A 63 -5.44 -17.27 2.68
CA LEU A 63 -6.49 -17.45 3.69
C LEU A 63 -7.58 -18.44 3.23
N LYS A 64 -7.98 -18.39 1.96
CA LYS A 64 -8.92 -19.34 1.37
C LYS A 64 -8.34 -20.75 1.33
N ARG A 65 -7.06 -20.90 0.94
CA ARG A 65 -6.32 -22.18 0.99
C ARG A 65 -6.29 -22.78 2.39
N ALA A 66 -6.14 -21.93 3.41
CA ALA A 66 -6.21 -22.33 4.81
C ALA A 66 -7.63 -22.60 5.34
N GLY A 67 -8.64 -22.67 4.47
CA GLY A 67 -10.02 -23.02 4.83
C GLY A 67 -10.88 -21.86 5.34
N ARG A 68 -10.42 -20.60 5.24
CA ARG A 68 -11.26 -19.44 5.62
C ARG A 68 -12.29 -19.18 4.52
N ASN A 69 -13.56 -19.16 4.89
CA ASN A 69 -14.63 -18.74 3.98
C ASN A 69 -14.60 -17.20 3.82
N ILE A 70 -14.14 -16.74 2.66
CA ILE A 70 -14.09 -15.32 2.29
C ILE A 70 -14.90 -15.14 0.99
N PRO A 71 -16.15 -14.65 1.07
CA PRO A 71 -16.97 -14.42 -0.12
C PRO A 71 -16.37 -13.35 -1.05
N ASP A 72 -16.25 -13.66 -2.34
CA ASP A 72 -15.75 -12.73 -3.37
C ASP A 72 -16.48 -11.39 -3.43
N PRO A 73 -17.81 -11.31 -3.22
CA PRO A 73 -18.51 -10.03 -3.20
C PRO A 73 -18.02 -9.08 -2.10
N LEU A 74 -17.35 -9.56 -1.04
CA LEU A 74 -16.78 -8.71 -0.01
C LEU A 74 -15.46 -8.06 -0.43
N LEU A 75 -14.72 -8.68 -1.35
CA LEU A 75 -13.40 -8.20 -1.78
C LEU A 75 -13.48 -6.81 -2.45
N LYS A 76 -14.59 -6.51 -3.13
CA LYS A 76 -14.84 -5.19 -3.75
C LYS A 76 -14.93 -4.03 -2.75
N HIS A 77 -15.08 -4.35 -1.46
CA HIS A 77 -15.17 -3.36 -0.37
C HIS A 77 -13.82 -3.13 0.32
N ILE A 78 -12.77 -3.89 -0.03
CA ILE A 78 -11.43 -3.69 0.50
C ILE A 78 -10.77 -2.49 -0.17
N SER A 79 -10.16 -1.62 0.63
CA SER A 79 -9.41 -0.46 0.15
C SER A 79 -7.91 -0.78 0.06
N PRO A 80 -7.25 -0.57 -1.10
CA PRO A 80 -5.80 -0.70 -1.21
C PRO A 80 -5.04 0.53 -0.72
N LEU A 81 -5.71 1.50 -0.07
CA LEU A 81 -5.12 2.78 0.34
C LEU A 81 -4.47 2.74 1.74
N SER A 82 -4.63 1.66 2.50
CA SER A 82 -4.00 1.52 3.82
C SER A 82 -2.47 1.53 3.70
N TRP A 83 -1.79 2.21 4.62
CA TRP A 83 -0.32 2.37 4.56
C TRP A 83 0.37 2.20 5.90
N GLU A 84 -0.37 1.95 6.98
CA GLU A 84 0.17 1.78 8.34
C GLU A 84 1.17 0.60 8.43
N HIS A 85 1.07 -0.36 7.51
CA HIS A 85 2.00 -1.49 7.40
C HIS A 85 3.26 -1.21 6.58
N ILE A 86 3.41 0.01 6.04
CA ILE A 86 4.54 0.48 5.24
C ILE A 86 5.32 1.49 6.07
N ASN A 87 6.61 1.24 6.22
CA ASN A 87 7.50 2.22 6.83
C ASN A 87 7.88 3.27 5.77
N LEU A 88 7.39 4.50 5.91
CA LEU A 88 7.61 5.61 4.97
C LEU A 88 8.81 6.51 5.36
N THR A 89 9.24 6.47 6.62
CA THR A 89 10.27 7.37 7.18
C THR A 89 11.22 6.55 8.05
N SER A 90 12.01 5.70 7.40
CA SER A 90 13.03 4.89 8.07
C SER A 90 14.30 4.81 7.24
N ILE A 91 15.33 4.25 7.84
CA ILE A 91 16.55 3.84 7.16
C ILE A 91 16.21 2.59 6.35
N TYR A 92 16.51 2.63 5.04
CA TYR A 92 16.35 1.50 4.14
C TYR A 92 17.73 0.97 3.78
N THR A 93 17.92 -0.34 3.95
CA THR A 93 19.09 -1.06 3.46
C THR A 93 18.69 -1.85 2.22
N TRP A 94 19.37 -1.59 1.11
CA TRP A 94 19.17 -2.32 -0.14
C TRP A 94 20.22 -3.41 -0.21
N ASP A 95 19.80 -4.64 0.12
CA ASP A 95 20.66 -5.80 -0.05
C ASP A 95 20.52 -6.33 -1.48
N SER A 96 21.62 -6.58 -2.15
CA SER A 96 21.66 -6.99 -3.57
C SER A 96 21.05 -8.38 -3.79
N GLU A 97 21.05 -9.22 -2.75
CA GLU A 97 20.59 -10.61 -2.77
C GLU A 97 19.23 -10.81 -2.08
N GLN A 98 18.23 -9.97 -2.41
CA GLN A 98 16.85 -10.29 -2.00
C GLN A 98 16.33 -11.46 -2.82
N HIS A 99 16.44 -12.68 -2.27
CA HIS A 99 15.81 -13.86 -2.85
C HIS A 99 14.28 -13.73 -2.70
N LEU A 100 13.62 -13.34 -3.79
CA LEU A 100 12.17 -13.22 -3.88
C LEU A 100 11.63 -14.47 -4.60
N PRO A 101 11.20 -15.51 -3.87
CA PRO A 101 10.57 -16.66 -4.50
C PRO A 101 9.35 -16.18 -5.29
N GLU A 102 9.30 -16.55 -6.57
CA GLU A 102 8.27 -16.11 -7.54
C GLU A 102 8.17 -14.59 -7.75
N GLY A 103 9.18 -13.81 -7.34
CA GLY A 103 9.18 -12.35 -7.46
C GLY A 103 8.43 -11.60 -6.35
N PHE A 104 8.03 -12.28 -5.26
CA PHE A 104 7.30 -11.67 -4.15
C PHE A 104 7.98 -11.90 -2.80
N ARG A 105 7.75 -10.99 -1.86
CA ARG A 105 8.08 -11.21 -0.45
C ARG A 105 7.08 -12.20 0.14
N SER A 106 7.55 -13.06 1.04
CA SER A 106 6.70 -13.99 1.78
C SER A 106 5.63 -13.27 2.60
N LEU A 107 4.45 -13.86 2.71
CA LEU A 107 3.37 -13.30 3.52
C LEU A 107 3.68 -13.41 5.02
N ARG A 108 3.30 -12.37 5.78
CA ARG A 108 3.36 -12.40 7.25
C ARG A 108 2.16 -13.15 7.81
N LEU A 109 2.27 -14.47 7.91
CA LEU A 109 1.19 -15.32 8.42
C LEU A 109 0.98 -15.10 9.94
N PRO A 110 -0.27 -15.02 10.43
CA PRO A 110 -0.55 -15.01 11.86
C PRO A 110 -0.20 -16.36 12.50
N ALA A 111 0.14 -16.37 13.80
CA ALA A 111 0.72 -17.53 14.49
C ALA A 111 -0.08 -18.83 14.35
N GLY A 112 -1.43 -18.76 14.28
CA GLY A 112 -2.29 -19.92 14.10
C GLY A 112 -2.23 -20.55 12.70
N LEU A 113 -1.83 -19.79 11.68
CA LEU A 113 -1.77 -20.22 10.28
C LEU A 113 -0.38 -20.76 9.91
N ARG A 114 0.65 -20.43 10.69
CA ARG A 114 2.01 -20.97 10.56
C ARG A 114 2.15 -22.45 10.95
N ARG A 115 1.17 -23.01 11.66
CA ARG A 115 1.20 -24.42 12.12
C ARG A 115 0.55 -25.41 11.14
N ALA A 116 -0.11 -24.90 10.11
CA ALA A 116 -0.88 -25.68 9.14
C ALA A 116 -0.26 -25.68 7.72
N ALA A 117 0.85 -24.96 7.54
CA ALA A 117 1.67 -24.92 6.34
C ALA A 117 3.02 -25.62 6.65
#